data_AF-A0A966B5E3-F1
#
_entry.id   AF-A0A966B5E3-F1
#
_cell.length_a   1.000
_cell.length_b   1.000
_cell.length_c   1.000
_cell.angle_alpha   90.00
_cell.angle_beta   90.00
_cell.angle_gamma   90.00
#
_symmetry.space_group_name_H-M   'P 1'
#
loop_
_entity.id
_entity.type
_entity.pdbx_description
1 polymer ?
#
loop_
_entity_poly.entity_id
_entity_poly.type
_entity_poly.pdbx_seq_one_letter_code
_entity_poly.pdbx_strand_id
1 'polypeptide(L)'
;MKPLALSCFILSFSSVTDQSLQAKEIDFSKNILPVLSNNCFGCHGPDEAERKAGLRLDKAEGAKATLKSGSIGLVPGKISESEIYQRITSNDPDEVMPPADSGKKLTKEETDQIRDWIKSGGEWGK
;
A
#
# COMPACT_ATOMS: atom_id res chain seq x y z
N MET A 1 -20.70 39.68 -60.05
CA MET A 1 -20.95 39.87 -58.61
C MET A 1 -21.49 38.54 -58.07
N LYS A 2 -20.78 37.87 -57.15
CA LYS A 2 -21.13 36.56 -56.54
C LYS A 2 -21.88 36.80 -55.20
N PRO A 3 -22.72 35.86 -54.73
CA PRO A 3 -22.26 35.06 -53.58
C PRO A 3 -22.62 33.58 -53.75
N LEU A 4 -21.65 32.66 -53.66
CA LEU A 4 -21.02 32.10 -52.46
C LEU A 4 -21.84 30.89 -51.94
N ALA A 5 -21.38 29.71 -52.35
CA ALA A 5 -21.92 28.41 -51.95
C ALA A 5 -21.56 28.11 -50.49
N LEU A 6 -22.57 27.71 -49.70
CA LEU A 6 -22.44 27.35 -48.30
C LEU A 6 -22.11 25.85 -48.22
N SER A 7 -20.87 25.53 -47.84
CA SER A 7 -20.42 24.15 -47.62
C SER A 7 -20.63 23.78 -46.15
N CYS A 8 -21.53 22.83 -45.88
CA CYS A 8 -21.73 22.23 -44.56
C CYS A 8 -20.63 21.20 -44.28
N PHE A 9 -19.66 21.57 -43.45
CA PHE A 9 -18.66 20.64 -42.93
C PHE A 9 -19.25 19.88 -41.73
N ILE A 10 -19.61 18.62 -41.93
CA ILE A 10 -20.08 17.74 -40.84
C ILE A 10 -18.84 17.32 -40.04
N LEU A 11 -18.66 17.91 -38.86
CA LEU A 11 -17.61 17.52 -37.92
C LEU A 11 -18.02 16.23 -37.22
N SER A 12 -17.48 15.10 -37.67
CA SER A 12 -17.57 13.81 -36.98
C SER A 12 -16.81 13.88 -35.65
N PHE A 13 -17.55 13.96 -34.55
CA PHE A 13 -16.98 13.83 -33.20
C PHE A 13 -16.70 12.35 -32.92
N SER A 14 -15.44 11.94 -33.03
CA SER A 14 -14.98 10.66 -32.49
C SER A 14 -14.97 10.75 -30.96
N SER A 15 -15.91 10.06 -30.29
CA SER A 15 -15.85 9.87 -28.84
C SER A 15 -14.58 9.08 -28.49
N VAL A 16 -13.58 9.78 -27.96
CA VAL A 16 -12.45 9.17 -27.27
C VAL A 16 -12.99 8.66 -25.94
N THR A 17 -13.14 7.34 -25.80
CA THR A 17 -13.43 6.72 -24.51
C THR A 17 -12.17 6.80 -23.65
N ASP A 18 -12.18 7.69 -22.66
CA ASP A 18 -11.16 7.78 -21.63
C ASP A 18 -11.22 6.50 -20.80
N GLN A 19 -10.27 5.59 -21.04
CA GLN A 19 -10.16 4.36 -20.29
C GLN A 19 -9.47 4.68 -18.97
N SER A 20 -10.26 5.22 -18.04
CA SER A 20 -9.87 5.40 -16.64
C SER A 20 -9.32 4.06 -16.13
N LEU A 21 -8.02 4.03 -15.86
CA LEU A 21 -7.39 3.01 -15.03
C LEU A 21 -8.05 3.10 -13.66
N GLN A 22 -9.14 2.37 -13.45
CA GLN A 22 -9.68 2.17 -12.11
C GLN A 22 -8.58 1.49 -11.29
N ALA A 23 -8.00 2.24 -10.36
CA ALA A 23 -7.18 1.65 -9.31
C ALA A 23 -8.04 0.60 -8.61
N LYS A 24 -7.62 -0.66 -8.69
CA LYS A 24 -8.30 -1.77 -8.02
C LYS A 24 -8.38 -1.43 -6.54
N GLU A 25 -9.60 -1.36 -6.01
CA GLU A 25 -9.82 -1.07 -4.59
C GLU A 25 -9.12 -2.15 -3.74
N ILE A 26 -8.24 -1.71 -2.84
CA ILE A 26 -7.53 -2.59 -1.91
C ILE A 26 -8.47 -2.95 -0.77
N ASP A 27 -8.76 -4.24 -0.62
CA ASP A 27 -9.52 -4.81 0.49
C ASP A 27 -8.56 -5.40 1.52
N PHE A 28 -8.66 -4.97 2.77
CA PHE A 28 -7.75 -5.43 3.81
C PHE A 28 -7.78 -6.95 3.98
N SER A 29 -8.97 -7.54 4.14
CA SER A 29 -9.12 -8.96 4.46
C SER A 29 -8.67 -9.86 3.32
N LYS A 30 -8.87 -9.44 2.07
CA LYS A 30 -8.53 -10.22 0.87
C LYS A 30 -7.11 -9.99 0.39
N ASN A 31 -6.60 -8.77 0.50
CA ASN A 31 -5.31 -8.38 -0.09
C ASN A 31 -4.22 -8.22 0.96
N ILE A 32 -4.50 -7.60 2.10
CA ILE A 32 -3.46 -7.18 3.05
C ILE A 32 -3.24 -8.18 4.17
N LEU A 33 -4.33 -8.72 4.73
CA LEU A 33 -4.26 -9.70 5.81
C LEU A 33 -3.40 -10.92 5.44
N PRO A 34 -3.52 -11.53 4.24
CA PRO A 34 -2.64 -12.63 3.86
C PRO A 34 -1.15 -12.24 3.82
N VAL A 35 -0.84 -11.01 3.37
CA VAL A 35 0.54 -10.51 3.32
C VAL A 35 1.09 -10.34 4.74
N LEU A 36 0.33 -9.70 5.62
CA LEU A 36 0.74 -9.47 7.00
C LEU A 36 0.83 -10.77 7.81
N SER A 37 -0.12 -11.70 7.64
CA SER A 37 -0.10 -12.99 8.33
C SER A 37 1.08 -13.84 7.92
N ASN A 38 1.38 -13.86 6.62
CA ASN A 38 2.45 -14.70 6.09
C ASN A 38 3.82 -14.11 6.40
N ASN A 39 3.99 -12.78 6.30
CA ASN A 39 5.31 -12.16 6.34
C ASN A 39 5.65 -11.45 7.66
N CYS A 40 4.66 -11.00 8.44
CA CYS A 40 4.90 -10.02 9.51
C CYS A 40 4.52 -10.51 10.92
N PHE A 41 3.42 -11.24 11.07
CA PHE A 41 2.85 -11.54 12.39
C PHE A 41 3.71 -12.45 13.27
N GLY A 42 4.66 -13.19 12.71
CA GLY A 42 5.59 -14.00 13.51
C GLY A 42 6.38 -13.16 14.51
N CYS A 43 6.78 -11.94 14.14
CA CYS A 43 7.58 -11.04 14.99
C CYS A 43 6.85 -9.75 15.38
N HIS A 44 5.75 -9.42 14.73
CA HIS A 44 4.99 -8.17 14.96
C HIS A 44 3.48 -8.40 15.13
N GLY A 45 3.11 -9.61 15.57
CA GLY A 45 1.71 -10.02 15.76
C GLY A 45 1.30 -10.14 17.22
N PRO A 46 0.33 -11.02 17.53
CA PRO A 46 -0.31 -11.08 18.84
C PRO A 46 0.58 -11.66 19.95
N ASP A 47 1.53 -12.54 19.62
CA ASP A 47 2.42 -13.16 20.60
C ASP A 47 3.39 -12.13 21.18
N GLU A 48 3.32 -11.91 22.48
CA GLU A 48 4.16 -10.95 23.18
C GLU A 48 5.60 -11.41 23.36
N ALA A 49 5.83 -12.72 23.51
CA ALA A 49 7.17 -13.25 23.71
C ALA A 49 8.05 -13.08 22.46
N GLU A 50 7.44 -13.21 21.27
CA GLU A 50 8.13 -13.06 20.00
C GLU A 50 8.16 -11.60 19.49
N ARG A 51 7.33 -10.72 20.07
CA ARG A 51 7.10 -9.37 19.54
C ARG A 51 8.34 -8.48 19.60
N LYS A 52 8.75 -7.99 18.42
CA LYS A 52 9.87 -7.07 18.25
C LYS A 52 9.38 -5.62 18.16
N ALA A 53 10.23 -4.70 18.64
CA ALA A 53 10.01 -3.24 18.64
C ALA A 53 8.72 -2.73 19.32
N GLY A 54 7.94 -3.61 19.96
CA GLY A 54 6.61 -3.28 20.46
C GLY A 54 5.56 -3.04 19.37
N LEU A 55 5.90 -3.29 18.09
CA LEU A 55 5.01 -3.09 16.96
C LEU A 55 3.94 -4.19 16.91
N ARG A 56 2.69 -3.79 16.64
CA ARG A 56 1.51 -4.66 16.57
C ARG A 56 0.78 -4.45 15.25
N LEU A 57 1.11 -5.24 14.23
CA LEU A 57 0.49 -5.17 12.91
C LEU A 57 -0.85 -5.92 12.82
N ASP A 58 -1.16 -6.77 13.81
CA ASP A 58 -2.44 -7.47 13.91
C ASP A 58 -3.58 -6.56 14.42
N LYS A 59 -3.26 -5.35 14.90
CA LYS A 59 -4.24 -4.37 15.40
C LYS A 59 -4.00 -3.00 14.79
N ALA A 60 -5.06 -2.33 14.36
CA ALA A 60 -4.98 -1.00 13.77
C ALA A 60 -4.33 0.03 14.72
N GLU A 61 -4.74 0.04 16.00
CA GLU A 61 -4.22 0.96 17.01
C GLU A 61 -2.73 0.72 17.26
N GLY A 62 -2.33 -0.55 17.25
CA GLY A 62 -0.97 -0.98 17.47
C GLY A 62 -0.03 -0.64 16.31
N ALA A 63 -0.52 -0.72 15.08
CA ALA A 63 0.23 -0.35 13.88
C ALA A 63 0.38 1.16 13.76
N LYS A 64 -0.64 1.92 14.19
CA LYS A 64 -0.67 3.39 14.14
C LYS A 64 -0.06 4.06 15.38
N ALA A 65 0.44 3.28 16.35
CA ALA A 65 1.07 3.81 17.56
C ALA A 65 2.52 4.27 17.33
N THR A 66 2.96 5.24 18.14
CA THR A 66 4.37 5.61 18.23
C THR A 66 5.17 4.48 18.86
N LEU A 67 6.23 4.05 18.19
CA LEU A 67 7.15 3.02 18.62
C LEU A 67 8.20 3.59 19.57
N LYS A 68 8.96 2.72 20.23
CA LYS A 68 10.07 3.12 21.11
C LYS A 68 11.15 3.93 20.38
N SER A 69 11.28 3.76 19.07
CA SER A 69 12.20 4.52 18.22
C SER A 69 11.75 5.97 17.97
N GLY A 70 10.49 6.31 18.29
CA GLY A 70 9.86 7.58 17.91
C GLY A 70 9.16 7.54 16.55
N SER A 71 9.40 6.52 15.72
CA SER A 71 8.66 6.30 14.46
C SER A 71 7.22 5.85 14.71
N ILE A 72 6.38 5.91 13.67
CA ILE A 72 5.05 5.29 13.66
C ILE A 72 5.07 4.12 12.69
N GLY A 73 4.52 2.97 13.10
CA GLY A 73 4.50 1.76 12.28
C GLY A 73 3.81 1.97 10.92
N LEU A 74 2.63 2.59 10.95
CA LEU A 74 1.84 2.98 9.80
C LEU A 74 1.23 4.36 10.02
N VAL A 75 1.44 5.26 9.07
CA VAL A 75 0.81 6.58 9.02
C VAL A 75 -0.21 6.60 7.87
N PRO A 76 -1.52 6.71 8.17
CA PRO A 76 -2.57 6.75 7.14
C PRO A 76 -2.28 7.77 6.03
N GLY A 77 -2.29 7.30 4.78
CA GLY A 77 -2.06 8.13 3.60
C GLY A 77 -0.61 8.54 3.35
N LYS A 78 0.34 8.21 4.25
CA LYS A 78 1.71 8.71 4.19
C LYS A 78 2.74 7.59 4.19
N ILE A 79 3.02 7.10 2.98
CA ILE A 79 3.97 6.02 2.73
C ILE A 79 5.37 6.33 3.30
N SER A 80 5.90 7.53 3.03
CA SER A 80 7.25 7.93 3.46
C SER A 80 7.40 8.09 4.98
N GLU A 81 6.31 8.35 5.70
CA GLU A 81 6.30 8.46 7.17
C GLU A 81 5.97 7.12 7.85
N SER A 82 5.66 6.07 7.09
CA SER A 82 5.29 4.75 7.62
C SER A 82 6.51 3.84 7.70
N GLU A 83 6.91 3.49 8.93
CA GLU A 83 8.07 2.64 9.19
C GLU A 83 7.97 1.29 8.44
N ILE A 84 6.77 0.68 8.41
CA ILE A 84 6.54 -0.58 7.69
C ILE A 84 7.01 -0.51 6.23
N TYR A 85 6.75 0.61 5.54
CA TYR A 85 7.10 0.74 4.14
C TYR A 85 8.60 0.97 3.94
N GLN A 86 9.22 1.75 4.84
CA GLN A 86 10.67 1.95 4.82
C GLN A 86 11.40 0.62 5.02
N ARG A 87 10.92 -0.23 5.93
CA ARG A 87 11.52 -1.53 6.24
C ARG A 87 11.43 -2.52 5.09
N ILE A 88 10.26 -2.66 4.46
CA ILE A 88 10.08 -3.63 3.36
C ILE A 88 10.74 -3.18 2.05
N THR A 89 11.14 -1.91 1.95
CA THR A 89 11.84 -1.36 0.77
C THR A 89 13.31 -1.01 1.04
N SER A 90 13.82 -1.30 2.24
CA SER A 90 15.21 -1.05 2.59
C SER A 90 16.16 -1.96 1.79
N ASN A 91 17.31 -1.41 1.42
CA ASN A 91 18.43 -2.16 0.86
C ASN A 91 19.48 -2.53 1.92
N ASP A 92 19.32 -2.04 3.15
CA ASP A 92 20.19 -2.35 4.27
C ASP A 92 19.78 -3.71 4.86
N PRO A 93 20.68 -4.72 4.87
CA PRO A 93 20.38 -6.06 5.37
C PRO A 93 20.01 -6.10 6.86
N ASP A 94 20.43 -5.11 7.65
CA ASP A 94 20.12 -5.04 9.08
C ASP A 94 18.76 -4.37 9.34
N GLU A 95 18.26 -3.59 8.39
CA GLU A 95 17.00 -2.85 8.52
C GLU A 95 15.84 -3.51 7.76
N VAL A 96 16.14 -4.27 6.70
CA VAL A 96 15.14 -4.84 5.80
C VAL A 96 14.24 -5.85 6.52
N MET A 97 12.94 -5.79 6.21
CA MET A 97 11.94 -6.70 6.76
C MET A 97 11.20 -7.45 5.62
N PRO A 98 10.89 -8.74 5.79
CA PRO A 98 11.33 -9.62 6.87
C PRO A 98 12.85 -9.82 6.87
N PRO A 99 13.46 -10.12 8.03
CA PRO A 99 14.89 -10.41 8.12
C PRO A 99 15.26 -11.62 7.24
N ALA A 100 16.48 -11.63 6.69
CA ALA A 100 16.91 -12.67 5.77
C ALA A 100 16.86 -14.09 6.38
N ASP A 101 17.14 -14.21 7.67
CA ASP A 101 17.12 -15.47 8.43
C ASP A 101 15.69 -15.98 8.71
N SER A 102 14.66 -15.16 8.48
CA SER A 102 13.26 -15.59 8.61
C SER A 102 12.84 -16.51 7.45
N GLY A 103 13.62 -16.57 6.37
CA GLY A 103 13.30 -17.32 5.16
C GLY A 103 12.09 -16.79 4.37
N LYS A 104 11.64 -15.57 4.66
CA LYS A 104 10.47 -14.94 4.03
C LYS A 104 10.91 -13.72 3.23
N LYS A 105 10.17 -13.42 2.17
CA LYS A 105 10.42 -12.25 1.34
C LYS A 105 9.14 -11.83 0.65
N LEU A 106 8.83 -10.53 0.71
CA LEU A 106 7.72 -10.00 -0.06
C LEU A 106 8.04 -10.04 -1.56
N THR A 107 7.04 -10.42 -2.33
CA THR A 107 7.02 -10.18 -3.76
C THR A 107 6.79 -8.70 -4.06
N LYS A 108 7.04 -8.31 -5.31
CA LYS A 108 6.72 -6.96 -5.77
C LYS A 108 5.23 -6.63 -5.60
N GLU A 109 4.36 -7.59 -5.93
CA GLU A 109 2.91 -7.43 -5.82
C GLU A 109 2.48 -7.18 -4.36
N GLU A 110 2.99 -7.95 -3.41
CA GLU A 110 2.70 -7.75 -1.99
C GLU A 110 3.21 -6.40 -1.48
N THR A 111 4.40 -5.99 -1.93
CA THR A 111 4.96 -4.67 -1.60
C THR A 111 4.08 -3.53 -2.15
N ASP A 112 3.58 -3.69 -3.38
CA ASP A 112 2.67 -2.75 -4.02
C ASP A 112 1.32 -2.70 -3.30
N GLN A 113 0.80 -3.84 -2.85
CA GLN A 113 -0.43 -3.91 -2.05
C GLN A 113 -0.29 -3.16 -0.72
N ILE A 114 0.82 -3.34 0.00
CA ILE A 114 1.09 -2.58 1.24
C ILE A 114 1.20 -1.08 0.95
N ARG A 115 1.88 -0.69 -0.13
CA ARG A 115 1.97 0.73 -0.56
C ARG A 115 0.57 1.32 -0.77
N ASP A 116 -0.25 0.65 -1.56
CA ASP A 116 -1.54 1.18 -2.00
C ASP A 116 -2.55 1.18 -0.85
N TRP A 117 -2.46 0.20 0.05
CA TRP A 117 -3.20 0.19 1.31
C TRP A 117 -2.85 1.36 2.22
N ILE A 118 -1.56 1.63 2.45
CA ILE A 118 -1.15 2.79 3.26
C ILE A 118 -1.66 4.07 2.61
N LYS A 119 -1.51 4.20 1.30
CA LYS A 119 -1.96 5.36 0.52
C LYS A 119 -3.47 5.59 0.61
N SER A 120 -4.27 4.52 0.68
CA SER A 120 -5.73 4.62 0.82
C SER A 120 -6.22 4.90 2.25
N GLY A 121 -5.31 4.99 3.22
CA GLY A 121 -5.62 5.32 4.62
C GLY A 121 -5.25 4.21 5.61
N GLY A 122 -4.83 3.04 5.14
CA GLY A 122 -4.39 1.95 6.02
C GLY A 122 -5.51 1.48 6.93
N GLU A 123 -6.70 1.26 6.38
CA GLU A 123 -7.86 0.78 7.15
C GLU A 123 -7.79 -0.74 7.28
N TRP A 124 -8.03 -1.23 8.50
CA TRP A 124 -8.19 -2.66 8.76
C TRP A 124 -9.61 -3.08 8.35
N GLY A 125 -9.78 -4.36 8.06
CA GLY A 125 -11.10 -4.96 7.83
C GLY A 125 -11.95 -4.83 9.09
N LYS A 126 -13.27 -4.69 8.89
CA LYS A 126 -14.27 -4.79 9.96
C LYS A 126 -14.59 -6.25 10.24
#